data_AF-A0A1F2U1E8-F1
#
_entry.id   AF-A0A1F2U1E8-F1
#
_cell.length_a   1.000
_cell.length_b   1.000
_cell.length_c   1.000
_cell.angle_alpha   90.00
_cell.angle_beta   90.00
_cell.angle_gamma   90.00
#
_symmetry.space_group_name_H-M   'P 1'
#
loop_
_entity.id
_entity.type
_entity.pdbx_description
1 polymer ?
#
loop_
_entity_poly.entity_id
_entity_poly.type
_entity_poly.pdbx_seq_one_letter_code
_entity_poly.pdbx_strand_id
1 'polypeptide(L)'
;MADELDWPIKEIPDADSVFRRAHRNDFRDGELEPGVFRAQGAGMSVNWDRYASAEETRQQARKHPHDNAVISMPVGGIRQIDDLRVEHTPEPTNQAHSDVHGLPENRERRTEVRVLLLRITTIVLPLTRQ
;
A
#
# COMPACT_ATOMS: atom_id res chain seq x y z
N MET A 1 -26.16 16.07 8.81
CA MET A 1 -25.82 14.85 9.54
C MET A 1 -25.20 13.94 8.49
N ALA A 2 -23.89 13.72 8.55
CA ALA A 2 -23.25 12.81 7.61
C ALA A 2 -23.58 11.41 8.10
N ASP A 3 -24.37 10.66 7.34
CA ASP A 3 -24.52 9.24 7.57
C ASP A 3 -23.10 8.65 7.56
N GLU A 4 -22.68 8.06 8.69
CA GLU A 4 -21.46 7.26 8.74
C GLU A 4 -21.64 6.12 7.74
N LEU A 5 -20.97 6.22 6.59
CA LEU A 5 -20.89 5.11 5.64
C LEU A 5 -20.07 4.01 6.29
N ASP A 6 -20.77 3.09 6.94
CA ASP A 6 -20.19 1.88 7.52
C ASP A 6 -20.04 0.83 6.42
N TRP A 7 -18.88 0.83 5.78
CA TRP A 7 -18.53 -0.18 4.79
C TRP A 7 -18.24 -1.50 5.49
N PRO A 8 -18.83 -2.63 5.05
CA PRO A 8 -18.57 -3.90 5.68
C PRO A 8 -17.09 -4.28 5.56
N ILE A 9 -16.47 -4.58 6.70
CA ILE A 9 -15.15 -5.21 6.77
C ILE A 9 -15.24 -6.60 6.12
N LYS A 10 -14.24 -6.94 5.31
CA LYS A 10 -14.20 -8.19 4.54
C LYS A 10 -12.82 -8.79 4.59
N GLU A 11 -12.77 -10.10 4.44
CA GLU A 11 -11.52 -10.77 4.17
C GLU A 11 -11.04 -10.42 2.76
N ILE A 12 -9.75 -10.08 2.66
CA ILE A 12 -9.08 -9.84 1.38
C ILE A 12 -8.50 -11.19 0.92
N PRO A 13 -8.93 -11.74 -0.24
CA PRO A 13 -8.41 -12.99 -0.78
C PRO A 13 -6.91 -12.91 -1.10
N ASP A 14 -6.20 -14.04 -0.99
CA ASP A 14 -4.78 -14.11 -1.37
C ASP A 14 -4.53 -13.83 -2.86
N ALA A 15 -5.53 -14.09 -3.70
CA ALA A 15 -5.47 -13.87 -5.15
C ALA A 15 -5.58 -12.39 -5.54
N ASP A 16 -6.04 -11.54 -4.63
CA ASP A 16 -6.22 -10.11 -4.86
C ASP A 16 -4.90 -9.36 -4.62
N SER A 17 -4.87 -8.09 -5.01
CA SER A 17 -3.74 -7.20 -4.78
C SER A 17 -4.13 -5.96 -3.99
N VAL A 18 -3.11 -5.31 -3.42
CA VAL A 18 -3.25 -4.00 -2.79
C VAL A 18 -2.33 -2.99 -3.45
N PHE A 19 -2.83 -1.77 -3.58
CA PHE A 19 -2.12 -0.64 -4.14
C PHE A 19 -1.59 0.28 -3.05
N ARG A 20 -0.38 0.81 -3.28
CA ARG A 20 0.21 1.85 -2.44
C ARG A 20 0.80 2.96 -3.31
N ARG A 21 0.66 4.20 -2.87
CA ARG A 21 1.38 5.33 -3.48
C ARG A 21 2.87 5.28 -3.09
N ALA A 22 3.75 5.43 -4.08
CA ALA A 22 5.18 5.61 -3.90
C ALA A 22 5.54 7.02 -4.39
N HIS A 23 6.00 7.88 -3.48
CA HIS A 23 6.35 9.25 -3.84
C HIS A 23 7.67 9.27 -4.61
N ARG A 24 7.91 10.27 -5.47
CA ARG A 24 9.19 10.44 -6.21
C ARG A 24 10.45 10.36 -5.35
N ASN A 25 10.37 10.71 -4.06
CA ASN A 25 11.49 10.65 -3.13
C ASN A 25 11.74 9.24 -2.57
N ASP A 26 10.80 8.32 -2.76
CA ASP A 26 10.98 6.90 -2.47
C ASP A 26 11.71 6.18 -3.63
N PHE A 27 12.17 6.93 -4.64
CA PHE A 27 13.00 6.43 -5.73
C PHE A 27 14.42 6.99 -5.66
N ARG A 28 15.41 6.18 -6.08
CA ARG A 28 16.80 6.58 -6.26
C ARG A 28 17.29 6.04 -7.60
N ASP A 29 17.86 6.91 -8.43
CA ASP A 29 18.34 6.55 -9.77
C ASP A 29 17.28 5.83 -10.64
N GLY A 30 16.00 6.15 -10.42
CA GLY A 30 14.87 5.56 -11.13
C GLY A 30 14.35 4.25 -10.51
N GLU A 31 15.04 3.69 -9.53
CA GLU A 31 14.68 2.46 -8.83
C GLU A 31 13.89 2.74 -7.56
N LEU A 32 12.91 1.90 -7.25
CA LEU A 32 12.10 2.02 -6.03
C LEU A 32 12.89 1.52 -4.80
N GLU A 33 12.95 2.35 -3.77
CA GLU A 33 13.69 2.02 -2.55
C GLU A 33 12.82 1.32 -1.50
N PRO A 34 13.38 0.40 -0.68
CA PRO A 34 12.65 -0.28 0.40
C PRO A 34 12.01 0.67 1.44
N GLY A 35 12.48 1.93 1.50
CA GLY A 35 11.94 2.96 2.38
C GLY A 35 10.47 3.33 2.13
N VAL A 36 9.92 2.96 0.97
CA VAL A 36 8.51 3.15 0.63
C VAL A 36 7.58 2.38 1.59
N PHE A 37 7.99 1.22 2.09
CA PHE A 37 7.19 0.33 2.93
C PHE A 37 7.25 0.76 4.40
N ARG A 38 6.50 1.80 4.75
CA ARG A 38 6.40 2.34 6.12
C ARG A 38 4.99 2.29 6.65
N ALA A 39 4.86 1.89 7.91
CA ALA A 39 3.63 2.04 8.68
C ALA A 39 3.42 3.50 9.08
N GLN A 40 2.17 3.90 9.20
CA GLN A 40 1.72 5.15 9.82
C GLN A 40 0.67 4.78 10.86
N GLY A 41 0.97 5.01 12.14
CA GLY A 41 0.09 4.55 13.22
C GLY A 41 0.03 3.02 13.28
N ALA A 42 -1.17 2.46 13.12
CA ALA A 42 -1.44 1.03 13.35
C ALA A 42 -0.94 0.10 12.24
N GLY A 43 -0.66 0.61 11.03
CA GLY A 43 -0.32 -0.22 9.89
C GLY A 43 0.25 0.56 8.71
N MET A 44 0.65 -0.17 7.68
CA MET A 44 0.99 0.37 6.38
C MET A 44 -0.29 0.48 5.54
N SER A 45 -0.79 1.71 5.39
CA SER A 45 -1.99 2.01 4.60
C SER A 45 -1.80 1.66 3.12
N VAL A 46 -2.77 0.93 2.58
CA VAL A 46 -2.88 0.49 1.19
C VAL A 46 -4.35 0.53 0.75
N ASN A 47 -4.60 0.40 -0.55
CA ASN A 47 -5.94 0.27 -1.11
C ASN A 47 -6.14 -1.11 -1.72
N TRP A 48 -7.23 -1.77 -1.41
CA TRP A 48 -7.61 -3.03 -2.06
C TRP A 48 -8.04 -2.79 -3.52
N ASP A 49 -7.45 -3.53 -4.45
CA ASP A 49 -7.70 -3.44 -5.90
C ASP A 49 -9.16 -3.69 -6.31
N ARG A 50 -9.92 -4.44 -5.50
CA ARG A 50 -11.35 -4.65 -5.68
C ARG A 50 -12.16 -3.36 -5.67
N TYR A 51 -11.71 -2.36 -4.92
CA TYR A 51 -12.46 -1.12 -4.65
C TYR A 51 -11.76 0.14 -5.16
N ALA A 52 -10.53 0.04 -5.65
CA ALA A 52 -9.81 1.16 -6.24
C ALA A 52 -8.87 0.69 -7.35
N SER A 53 -8.83 1.44 -8.44
CA SER A 53 -7.79 1.36 -9.46
C SER A 53 -6.47 1.99 -8.98
N ALA A 54 -5.40 1.74 -9.75
CA ALA A 54 -4.13 2.41 -9.53
C ALA A 54 -4.26 3.94 -9.71
N GLU A 55 -5.02 4.39 -10.71
CA GLU A 55 -5.28 5.81 -10.96
C GLU A 55 -6.03 6.46 -9.80
N GLU A 56 -7.10 5.85 -9.30
CA GLU A 56 -7.84 6.36 -8.13
C GLU A 56 -6.94 6.41 -6.89
N THR A 57 -6.14 5.36 -6.67
CA THR A 57 -5.16 5.32 -5.58
C THR A 57 -4.16 6.47 -5.68
N ARG A 58 -3.70 6.83 -6.89
CA ARG A 58 -2.84 7.99 -7.12
C ARG A 58 -3.58 9.30 -6.80
N GLN A 59 -4.79 9.47 -7.30
CA GLN A 59 -5.58 10.70 -7.13
C GLN A 59 -5.99 10.97 -5.68
N GLN A 60 -6.05 9.95 -4.83
CA GLN A 60 -6.25 10.12 -3.39
C GLN A 60 -5.09 10.83 -2.66
N ALA A 61 -3.96 11.09 -3.32
CA ALA A 61 -2.90 11.91 -2.74
C ALA A 61 -3.43 13.32 -2.43
N ARG A 62 -3.30 13.77 -1.17
CA ARG A 62 -3.75 15.12 -0.75
C ARG A 62 -3.08 16.26 -1.53
N LYS A 63 -1.84 16.05 -1.98
CA LYS A 63 -1.04 17.04 -2.71
C LYS A 63 -0.31 16.35 -3.85
N HIS A 64 -0.27 17.03 -5.00
CA HIS A 64 0.47 16.64 -6.20
C HIS A 64 0.40 15.13 -6.53
N PRO A 65 -0.78 14.60 -6.94
CA PRO A 65 -0.91 13.21 -7.35
C PRO A 65 0.12 12.74 -8.39
N HIS A 66 0.57 13.65 -9.26
CA HIS A 66 1.58 13.37 -10.29
C HIS A 66 2.98 13.06 -9.75
N ASP A 67 3.28 13.45 -8.50
CA ASP A 67 4.55 13.09 -7.83
C ASP A 67 4.56 11.66 -7.28
N ASN A 68 3.47 10.92 -7.46
CA ASN A 68 3.32 9.56 -6.95
C ASN A 68 3.19 8.57 -8.10
N ALA A 69 4.04 7.54 -8.07
CA ALA A 69 3.77 6.27 -8.71
C ALA A 69 2.77 5.47 -7.86
N VAL A 70 2.22 4.40 -8.43
CA VAL A 70 1.45 3.40 -7.69
C VAL A 70 2.08 2.04 -7.89
N ILE A 71 2.31 1.39 -6.76
CA ILE A 71 2.83 0.05 -6.68
C ILE A 71 1.71 -0.92 -6.31
N SER A 72 1.78 -2.13 -6.84
CA SER A 72 0.89 -3.25 -6.53
C SER A 72 1.67 -4.32 -5.79
N MET A 73 1.05 -4.89 -4.76
CA MET A 73 1.57 -6.01 -3.99
C MET A 73 0.51 -7.11 -3.92
N PRO A 74 0.83 -8.36 -4.30
CA PRO A 74 -0.11 -9.47 -4.17
C PRO A 74 -0.32 -9.81 -2.69
N VAL A 75 -1.58 -9.96 -2.28
CA VAL A 75 -1.95 -10.18 -0.87
C VAL A 75 -1.37 -11.48 -0.34
N GLY A 76 -1.47 -12.58 -1.10
CA GLY A 76 -0.85 -13.85 -0.73
C GLY A 76 0.67 -13.75 -0.61
N GLY A 77 1.32 -12.92 -1.43
CA GLY A 77 2.76 -12.67 -1.33
C GLY A 77 3.14 -11.90 -0.06
N ILE A 78 2.34 -10.92 0.35
CA ILE A 78 2.54 -10.20 1.63
C ILE A 78 2.44 -11.18 2.80
N ARG A 79 1.40 -12.02 2.83
CA ARG A 79 1.15 -12.99 3.91
C ARG A 79 2.20 -14.11 4.02
N GLN A 80 2.99 -14.34 2.96
CA GLN A 80 4.13 -15.26 3.00
C GLN A 80 5.38 -14.65 3.63
N ILE A 81 5.40 -13.33 3.85
CA ILE A 81 6.53 -12.62 4.44
C ILE A 81 6.28 -12.47 5.94
N ASP A 82 6.95 -13.29 6.74
CA ASP A 82 7.02 -13.16 8.19
C ASP A 82 5.61 -13.07 8.84
N ASP A 83 5.46 -12.27 9.90
CA ASP A 83 4.19 -12.03 10.60
C ASP A 83 3.29 -10.97 9.91
N LEU A 84 3.47 -10.71 8.61
CA LEU A 84 2.65 -9.71 7.92
C LEU A 84 1.22 -10.21 7.69
N ARG A 85 0.25 -9.33 7.98
CA ARG A 85 -1.18 -9.56 7.71
C ARG A 85 -1.78 -8.38 6.98
N VAL A 86 -2.77 -8.65 6.13
CA VAL A 86 -3.51 -7.64 5.37
C VAL A 86 -4.97 -7.67 5.81
N GLU A 87 -5.47 -6.53 6.28
CA GLU A 87 -6.83 -6.39 6.83
C GLU A 87 -7.58 -5.27 6.09
N HIS A 88 -8.85 -5.53 5.73
CA HIS A 88 -9.72 -4.52 5.16
C HIS A 88 -10.21 -3.58 6.27
N THR A 89 -9.83 -2.32 6.20
CA THR A 89 -10.10 -1.30 7.21
C THR A 89 -10.69 -0.07 6.54
N PRO A 90 -11.88 -0.19 5.91
CA PRO A 90 -12.43 0.88 5.09
C PRO A 90 -12.66 2.15 5.92
N GLU A 91 -12.42 3.30 5.30
CA GLU A 91 -12.63 4.62 5.92
C GLU A 91 -13.88 5.28 5.30
N PRO A 92 -14.52 6.24 5.98
CA PRO A 92 -15.72 6.92 5.48
C PRO A 92 -15.56 7.51 4.06
N THR A 93 -14.35 7.96 3.72
CA THR A 93 -14.03 8.52 2.39
C THR A 93 -13.24 7.59 1.49
N ASN A 94 -12.91 6.37 1.94
CA ASN A 94 -12.10 5.42 1.19
C ASN A 94 -12.50 3.98 1.52
N GLN A 95 -13.49 3.46 0.77
CA GLN A 95 -13.91 2.06 0.89
C GLN A 95 -12.76 1.08 0.61
N ALA A 96 -11.78 1.46 -0.23
CA ALA A 96 -10.66 0.58 -0.53
C ALA A 96 -9.62 0.52 0.59
N HIS A 97 -9.69 1.39 1.61
CA HIS A 97 -8.67 1.47 2.64
C HIS A 97 -8.47 0.11 3.31
N SER A 98 -7.21 -0.27 3.44
CA SER A 98 -6.76 -1.50 4.07
C SER A 98 -5.42 -1.24 4.72
N ASP A 99 -5.05 -2.09 5.66
CA ASP A 99 -3.79 -1.98 6.38
C ASP A 99 -2.97 -3.27 6.26
N VAL A 100 -1.67 -3.08 6.06
CA VAL A 100 -0.68 -4.14 6.27
C VAL A 100 -0.07 -3.96 7.65
N HIS A 101 -0.28 -4.94 8.53
CA HIS A 101 0.26 -4.95 9.89
C HIS A 101 1.44 -5.92 10.01
N GLY A 102 2.15 -5.88 11.16
CA GLY A 102 3.22 -6.82 11.48
C GLY A 102 4.63 -6.36 11.06
N LEU A 103 4.77 -5.13 10.56
CA LEU A 103 6.10 -4.57 10.25
C LEU A 103 6.97 -4.51 11.52
N PRO A 104 8.18 -5.10 11.53
CA PRO A 104 9.00 -5.16 12.74
C PRO A 104 9.43 -3.78 13.27
N GLU A 105 9.48 -3.65 14.60
CA GLU A 105 10.06 -2.47 15.26
C GLU A 105 11.59 -2.48 15.24
N ASN A 106 12.19 -3.68 15.28
CA ASN A 106 13.64 -3.85 15.14
C ASN A 106 14.09 -3.41 13.74
N ARG A 107 15.14 -2.57 13.68
CA ARG A 107 15.63 -1.96 12.44
C ARG A 107 16.13 -2.98 11.41
N GLU A 108 16.88 -4.00 11.84
CA GLU A 108 17.48 -4.99 10.96
C GLU A 108 16.37 -5.85 10.33
N ARG A 109 15.51 -6.43 11.18
CA ARG A 109 14.33 -7.19 10.73
C ARG A 109 13.41 -6.38 9.83
N ARG A 110 13.15 -5.11 10.18
CA ARG A 110 12.35 -4.23 9.32
C ARG A 110 13.00 -4.03 7.96
N THR A 111 14.31 -3.88 7.89
CA THR A 111 15.02 -3.75 6.62
C THR A 111 14.84 -5.02 5.77
N GLU A 112 15.00 -6.20 6.37
CA GLU A 112 14.79 -7.49 5.70
C GLU A 112 13.37 -7.59 5.11
N VAL A 113 12.34 -7.35 5.94
CA VAL A 113 10.94 -7.41 5.52
C VAL A 113 10.65 -6.42 4.37
N ARG A 114 11.20 -5.21 4.42
CA ARG A 114 11.03 -4.21 3.35
C ARG A 114 11.68 -4.64 2.03
N VAL A 115 12.82 -5.33 2.09
CA VAL A 115 13.45 -5.89 0.90
C VAL A 115 12.61 -7.02 0.32
N LEU A 116 12.01 -7.87 1.16
CA LEU A 116 11.10 -8.92 0.70
C LEU A 116 9.84 -8.34 0.06
N LEU A 117 9.23 -7.31 0.67
CA LEU A 117 8.11 -6.57 0.09
C LEU A 117 8.48 -5.96 -1.26
N LEU A 118 9.67 -5.37 -1.39
CA LEU A 118 10.15 -4.81 -2.66
C LEU A 118 10.21 -5.88 -3.77
N ARG A 119 10.64 -7.10 -3.45
CA ARG A 119 10.77 -8.20 -4.42
C ARG A 119 9.44 -8.69 -5.01
N ILE A 120 8.36 -8.58 -4.24
CA ILE A 120 7.01 -8.97 -4.71
C ILE A 120 6.23 -7.79 -5.31
N THR A 121 6.81 -6.59 -5.29
CA THR A 121 6.16 -5.37 -5.72
C THR A 121 6.31 -5.16 -7.22
N THR A 122 5.23 -4.71 -7.88
CA THR A 122 5.26 -4.24 -9.26
C THR A 122 4.82 -2.79 -9.33
N ILE A 123 5.54 -1.93 -10.05
CA ILE A 123 5.07 -0.57 -10.37
C ILE A 123 4.01 -0.70 -11.46
N VAL A 124 2.75 -0.42 -11.11
CA VAL A 124 1.60 -0.52 -12.04
C VAL A 124 1.22 0.81 -12.66
N LEU A 125 1.60 1.92 -12.01
CA LEU A 125 1.47 3.26 -12.56
C LEU A 125 2.77 4.04 -12.28
N PRO A 126 3.60 4.32 -13.29
CA PRO A 126 4.88 4.98 -13.08
C PRO A 126 4.72 6.46 -12.72
N LEU A 127 5.81 7.08 -12.24
CA LEU A 127 5.89 8.53 -12.09
C LEU A 127 5.61 9.20 -13.43
N THR A 128 4.81 10.28 -13.42
CA THR A 128 4.64 11.11 -14.60
C THR A 128 5.98 11.80 -14.89
N ARG A 129 6.55 11.60 -16.08
CA ARG A 129 7.71 12.37 -16.52
C ARG A 129 7.28 13.83 -16.66
N GLN A 130 7.97 14.73 -15.96
CA GLN A 130 7.88 16.18 -16.23
C GLN A 130 8.66 16.53 -17.48
#